data_AF-A0A2N0LTF8-F1
#
_entry.id   AF-A0A2N0LTF8-F1
#
_cell.length_a   1.000
_cell.length_b   1.000
_cell.length_c   1.000
_cell.angle_alpha   90.00
_cell.angle_beta   90.00
_cell.angle_gamma   90.00
#
_symmetry.space_group_name_H-M   'P 1'
#
loop_
_entity.id
_entity.type
_entity.pdbx_description
1 polymer ?
#
loop_
_entity_poly.entity_id
_entity_poly.type
_entity_poly.pdbx_seq_one_letter_code
_entity_poly.pdbx_strand_id
1 'polypeptide(L)'
;MNPESESGLITDLNSLTFEEAFGRLGEMASSLEEGGLTLADATARYEQGMSLVRRCNQLLEQAELKITNLKESYSLPLDPLDEDFLTQSGQPDPEE
;
A
#
# COMPACT_ATOMS: atom_id res chain seq x y z
N MET A 1 3.12 -37.67 19.65
CA MET A 1 2.29 -36.48 19.91
C MET A 1 3.15 -35.46 20.63
N ASN A 2 3.42 -34.32 19.99
CA ASN A 2 3.81 -33.08 20.66
C ASN A 2 2.70 -32.06 20.40
N PRO A 3 2.13 -31.39 21.43
CA PRO A 3 1.01 -30.48 21.28
C PRO A 3 1.40 -29.01 21.04
N GLU A 4 2.63 -28.70 20.61
CA GLU A 4 3.16 -27.32 20.64
C GLU A 4 3.82 -26.83 19.34
N SER A 5 3.31 -27.17 18.15
CA SER A 5 3.96 -26.75 16.89
C SER A 5 3.14 -25.98 15.87
N GLU A 6 1.90 -25.55 16.17
CA GLU A 6 1.12 -24.77 15.18
C GLU A 6 0.45 -23.48 15.71
N SER A 7 0.73 -23.04 16.94
CA SER A 7 0.14 -21.81 17.51
C SER A 7 1.17 -20.67 17.63
N GLY A 8 1.85 -20.35 16.52
CA GLY A 8 3.04 -19.48 16.55
C GLY A 8 3.10 -18.30 15.58
N LEU A 9 2.09 -18.04 14.73
CA LEU A 9 2.24 -17.05 13.63
C LEU A 9 1.30 -15.84 13.66
N ILE A 10 0.53 -15.63 14.73
CA ILE A 10 -0.42 -14.49 14.81
C ILE A 10 0.24 -13.20 15.38
N THR A 11 1.54 -13.23 15.70
CA THR A 11 2.08 -12.34 16.75
C THR A 11 2.18 -10.86 16.39
N ASP A 12 2.06 -10.42 15.14
CA ASP A 12 1.92 -8.99 14.84
C ASP A 12 1.16 -8.72 13.54
N LEU A 13 -0.17 -8.54 13.62
CA LEU A 13 -0.99 -8.11 12.47
C LEU A 13 -0.48 -6.80 11.84
N ASN A 14 0.13 -5.93 12.65
CA ASN A 14 0.66 -4.65 12.23
C ASN A 14 1.97 -4.76 11.43
N SER A 15 2.72 -5.87 11.57
CA SER A 15 3.99 -6.06 10.84
C SER A 15 3.81 -6.72 9.49
N LEU A 16 2.63 -7.28 9.19
CA LEU A 16 2.38 -8.01 7.94
C LEU A 16 2.49 -7.09 6.72
N THR A 17 3.06 -7.62 5.64
CA THR A 17 2.93 -7.01 4.30
C THR A 17 1.52 -7.20 3.74
N PHE A 18 1.23 -6.57 2.59
CA PHE A 18 -0.07 -6.70 1.95
C PHE A 18 -0.30 -8.14 1.50
N GLU A 19 0.70 -8.73 0.85
CA GLU A 19 0.65 -10.09 0.31
C GLU A 19 0.47 -11.12 1.43
N GLU A 20 1.15 -10.94 2.56
CA GLU A 20 1.01 -11.79 3.74
C GLU A 20 -0.38 -11.67 4.38
N ALA A 21 -0.87 -10.45 4.57
CA ALA A 21 -2.18 -10.21 5.16
C ALA A 21 -3.30 -10.74 4.25
N PHE A 22 -3.18 -10.53 2.95
CA PHE A 22 -4.14 -11.00 1.95
C PHE A 22 -4.12 -12.53 1.80
N GLY A 23 -2.94 -13.15 1.82
CA GLY A 23 -2.80 -14.60 1.80
C GLY A 23 -3.51 -15.26 2.99
N ARG A 24 -3.24 -14.76 4.21
CA ARG A 24 -3.90 -15.22 5.43
C ARG A 24 -5.41 -15.01 5.40
N LEU A 25 -5.88 -13.91 4.82
CA LEU A 25 -7.31 -13.65 4.66
C LEU A 25 -7.97 -14.69 3.75
N GLY A 26 -7.29 -15.07 2.66
CA GLY A 26 -7.74 -16.14 1.76
C GLY A 26 -7.82 -17.51 2.44
N GLU A 27 -6.81 -17.85 3.25
CA GLU A 27 -6.82 -19.09 4.05
C GLU A 27 -8.00 -19.12 5.04
N MET A 28 -8.26 -17.99 5.71
CA MET A 28 -9.41 -17.88 6.61
C MET A 28 -10.74 -18.01 5.87
N ALA A 29 -10.88 -17.37 4.70
CA ALA A 29 -12.08 -17.47 3.87
C ALA A 29 -12.32 -18.93 3.41
N SER A 30 -11.27 -19.61 2.91
CA SER A 30 -11.35 -21.04 2.53
C SER A 30 -11.84 -21.88 3.70
N SER A 31 -11.28 -21.67 4.90
CA SER A 31 -11.68 -22.43 6.08
C SER A 31 -13.13 -22.19 6.53
N LEU A 32 -13.69 -21.02 6.27
CA LEU A 32 -15.10 -20.72 6.53
C LEU A 32 -16.01 -21.37 5.47
N GLU A 33 -15.57 -21.42 4.22
CA GLU A 33 -16.29 -22.04 3.11
C GLU A 33 -16.30 -23.58 3.19
N GLU A 34 -15.20 -24.19 3.62
CA GLU A 34 -15.08 -25.63 3.85
C GLU A 34 -16.05 -26.14 4.93
N GLY A 35 -16.43 -25.26 5.87
CA GLY A 35 -17.32 -25.61 6.97
C GLY A 35 -16.66 -26.51 8.02
N GLY A 36 -17.46 -27.27 8.77
CA GLY A 36 -16.94 -28.15 9.83
C GLY A 36 -16.46 -27.42 11.10
N LEU A 37 -16.60 -26.10 11.15
CA LEU A 37 -16.31 -25.28 12.31
C LEU A 37 -17.51 -25.19 13.25
N THR A 38 -17.24 -25.08 14.55
CA THR A 38 -18.29 -24.70 15.50
C THR A 38 -18.68 -23.24 15.28
N LEU A 39 -19.86 -22.83 15.76
CA LEU A 39 -20.28 -21.43 15.69
C LEU A 39 -19.26 -20.48 16.35
N ALA A 40 -18.67 -20.90 17.47
CA ALA A 40 -17.65 -20.13 18.17
C ALA A 40 -16.38 -19.98 17.30
N ASP A 41 -15.91 -21.07 16.68
CA ASP A 41 -14.72 -21.04 15.83
C ASP A 41 -14.94 -20.22 14.55
N ALA A 42 -16.12 -20.35 13.94
CA ALA A 42 -16.50 -19.56 12.77
C ALA A 42 -16.52 -18.06 13.09
N THR A 43 -17.05 -17.70 14.27
CA THR A 43 -17.08 -16.31 14.74
C THR A 43 -15.68 -15.77 15.00
N ALA A 44 -14.82 -16.54 15.68
CA ALA A 44 -13.43 -16.14 15.94
C ALA A 44 -12.63 -15.95 14.64
N ARG A 45 -12.78 -16.85 13.67
CA ARG A 45 -12.13 -16.71 12.36
C ARG A 45 -12.62 -15.50 11.60
N TYR A 46 -13.91 -15.20 11.66
CA TYR A 46 -14.48 -14.00 11.04
C TYR A 46 -13.88 -12.71 11.64
N GLU A 47 -13.77 -12.62 12.97
CA GLU A 47 -13.15 -11.47 13.64
C GLU A 47 -11.67 -11.28 13.26
N GLN A 48 -10.92 -12.39 13.15
CA GLN A 48 -9.54 -12.36 12.68
C GLN A 48 -9.45 -11.90 11.22
N GLY A 49 -10.30 -12.45 10.35
CA GLY A 49 -10.40 -12.03 8.95
C GLY A 49 -10.72 -10.54 8.83
N MET A 50 -11.60 -10.02 9.68
CA MET A 50 -11.92 -8.58 9.69
C MET A 50 -10.74 -7.70 10.09
N SER A 51 -9.88 -8.19 10.99
CA SER A 51 -8.65 -7.49 11.36
C SER A 51 -7.65 -7.47 10.20
N LEU A 52 -7.54 -8.57 9.44
CA LEU A 52 -6.71 -8.64 8.23
C LEU A 52 -7.21 -7.70 7.13
N VAL A 53 -8.53 -7.64 6.89
CA VAL A 53 -9.13 -6.70 5.93
C VAL A 53 -8.78 -5.25 6.28
N ARG A 54 -8.89 -4.87 7.56
CA ARG A 54 -8.48 -3.54 8.02
C ARG A 54 -7.02 -3.26 7.72
N ARG A 55 -6.13 -4.23 7.99
CA ARG A 55 -4.69 -4.10 7.70
C ARG A 55 -4.42 -3.93 6.21
N CYS A 56 -5.07 -4.71 5.34
CA CYS A 56 -4.95 -4.60 3.90
C CYS A 56 -5.36 -3.20 3.43
N ASN A 57 -6.50 -2.69 3.90
CA ASN A 57 -6.97 -1.35 3.53
C ASN A 57 -6.00 -0.25 3.96
N GLN A 58 -5.43 -0.33 5.16
CA GLN A 58 -4.42 0.62 5.63
C GLN A 58 -3.16 0.63 4.76
N LEU A 59 -2.72 -0.55 4.29
CA LEU A 59 -1.57 -0.66 3.39
C LEU A 59 -1.86 -0.06 2.01
N LEU A 60 -3.04 -0.31 1.47
CA LEU A 60 -3.48 0.26 0.20
C LEU A 60 -3.59 1.78 0.27
N GLU A 61 -4.16 2.32 1.35
CA GLU A 61 -4.27 3.76 1.58
C GLU A 61 -2.89 4.43 1.66
N GLN A 62 -1.94 3.81 2.37
CA GLN A 62 -0.56 4.30 2.44
C GLN A 62 0.12 4.31 1.06
N ALA A 63 -0.10 3.27 0.26
CA ALA A 63 0.44 3.19 -1.10
C ALA A 63 -0.17 4.26 -2.01
N GLU A 64 -1.49 4.46 -1.94
CA GLU A 64 -2.21 5.48 -2.68
C GLU A 64 -1.69 6.88 -2.33
N LEU A 65 -1.58 7.22 -1.04
CA LEU A 65 -1.05 8.50 -0.59
C LEU A 65 0.37 8.74 -1.13
N LYS A 66 1.23 7.73 -1.08
CA LYS A 66 2.60 7.82 -1.60
C LYS A 66 2.61 8.11 -3.10
N ILE A 67 1.76 7.43 -3.88
CA ILE A 67 1.65 7.66 -5.33
C ILE A 67 1.13 9.07 -5.63
N THR A 68 0.11 9.52 -4.90
CA THR A 68 -0.47 10.86 -5.06
C THR A 68 0.56 11.94 -4.77
N ASN A 69 1.30 11.85 -3.66
CA ASN A 69 2.36 12.81 -3.32
C ASN A 69 3.49 12.83 -4.37
N LEU A 70 3.86 11.66 -4.91
CA LEU A 70 4.84 11.59 -5.99
C LEU A 70 4.31 12.29 -7.24
N LYS A 71 3.07 12.03 -7.65
CA LYS A 71 2.45 12.69 -8.81
C LYS A 71 2.43 14.20 -8.65
N GLU A 72 2.05 14.72 -7.49
CA GLU A 72 2.08 16.16 -7.21
C GLU A 72 3.50 16.73 -7.31
N SER A 73 4.49 16.03 -6.74
CA SER A 73 5.89 16.46 -6.78
C SER A 73 6.45 16.55 -8.20
N TYR A 74 6.07 15.62 -9.09
CA TYR A 74 6.50 15.61 -10.50
C TYR A 74 5.57 16.43 -11.43
N SER A 75 4.39 16.82 -10.95
CA SER A 75 3.44 17.68 -11.68
C SER A 75 3.66 19.17 -11.42
N LEU A 76 4.58 19.52 -10.51
CA LEU A 76 5.11 20.88 -10.47
C LEU A 76 5.71 21.18 -11.85
N PRO A 77 5.41 22.35 -12.45
CA PRO A 77 6.03 22.73 -13.71
C PRO A 77 7.53 22.55 -13.56
N LEU A 78 8.17 21.85 -14.51
CA LEU A 78 9.59 22.06 -14.73
C LEU A 78 9.73 23.57 -14.82
N ASP A 79 10.40 24.15 -13.83
CA ASP A 79 10.59 25.59 -13.71
C ASP A 79 11.01 26.06 -15.11
N PRO A 80 10.28 27.00 -15.76
CA PRO A 80 10.69 27.53 -17.05
C PRO A 80 11.90 28.45 -16.83
N LEU A 81 12.96 27.92 -16.23
CA LEU A 81 14.26 28.55 -16.21
C LEU A 81 14.89 28.25 -17.56
N ASP A 82 14.63 29.15 -18.50
CA ASP A 82 15.60 29.72 -19.45
C ASP A 82 14.93 30.24 -20.75
N GLU A 83 13.76 30.90 -20.69
CA GLU A 83 13.35 31.78 -21.82
C GLU A 83 14.14 33.11 -21.83
N ASP A 84 14.72 33.52 -20.69
CA ASP A 84 15.60 34.69 -20.61
C ASP A 84 17.00 34.47 -21.22
N PHE A 85 17.42 33.22 -21.44
CA PHE A 85 18.70 32.91 -22.11
C PHE A 85 18.62 33.04 -23.65
N LEU A 86 17.43 32.88 -24.23
CA LEU A 86 17.22 32.96 -25.68
C LEU A 86 17.02 34.39 -26.21
N THR A 87 16.79 35.36 -25.32
CA THR A 87 16.49 36.76 -25.70
C THR A 87 17.64 37.73 -25.45
N GLN A 88 18.72 37.32 -24.77
CA GLN A 88 19.96 38.10 -24.68
C GLN A 88 20.98 37.74 -25.79
N SER A 89 20.60 37.99 -27.03
CA SER A 89 21.58 38.37 -28.06
C SER A 89 21.20 39.74 -28.62
N GLY A 90 21.25 40.74 -27.73
CA GLY A 90 21.44 42.11 -28.16
C GLY A 90 22.87 42.27 -28.68
N GLN A 91 23.04 42.34 -30.00
CA GLN A 91 24.09 43.20 -30.56
C GLN A 91 23.39 44.34 -31.32
N PRO A 92 23.74 45.60 -30.99
CA PRO A 92 23.21 46.78 -31.66
C PRO A 92 23.77 46.91 -33.08
N ASP A 93 22.99 47.57 -33.95
CA ASP A 93 23.42 48.07 -35.26
C ASP A 93 24.78 48.78 -35.18
N PRO A 94 25.72 48.51 -36.10
CA PRO A 94 26.68 49.51 -36.52
C PRO A 94 26.18 50.18 -37.81
N GLU A 95 25.97 51.50 -37.70
CA GLU A 95 25.81 52.45 -38.80
C GLU A 95 26.95 52.32 -39.83
N GLU A 96 26.60 52.19 -41.13
CA GLU A 96 27.10 52.97 -42.28
C GLU A 96 26.32 52.65 -43.57
#